data_AF-A0A836SEP7-F1
#
_entry.id   AF-A0A836SEP7-F1
#
_cell.length_a   1.000
_cell.length_b   1.000
_cell.length_c   1.000
_cell.angle_alpha   90.00
_cell.angle_beta   90.00
_cell.angle_gamma   90.00
#
_symmetry.space_group_name_H-M   'P 1'
#
loop_
_entity.id
_entity.type
_entity.pdbx_description
1 polymer ?
#
loop_
_entity_poly.entity_id
_entity_poly.type
_entity_poly.pdbx_seq_one_letter_code
_entity_poly.pdbx_strand_id
1 'polypeptide(L)' 'SENKTLLKRLEKATNLPVSTTQKYGINPHSLEAYMCAWLAEQRVNKTPIKLMQVTGAKKDSILGGIWEA' A
#
# COMPACT_ATOMS: atom_id res chain seq x y z
N SER A 1 11.73 7.91 1.13
CA SER A 1 12.58 7.16 2.05
C SER A 1 13.83 7.96 2.27
N GLU A 2 14.23 8.13 3.51
CA GLU A 2 15.34 9.02 3.89
C GLU A 2 16.69 8.28 3.90
N ASN A 3 16.68 6.94 3.96
CA ASN A 3 17.90 6.15 4.02
C ASN A 3 18.54 5.94 2.63
N LYS A 4 19.34 6.92 2.20
CA LYS A 4 20.06 6.90 0.91
C LYS A 4 21.02 5.71 0.76
N THR A 5 21.65 5.28 1.85
CA THR A 5 22.58 4.14 1.84
C THR A 5 21.85 2.83 1.54
N LEU A 6 20.69 2.62 2.16
CA LEU A 6 19.85 1.45 1.92
C LEU A 6 19.36 1.40 0.47
N LEU A 7 18.91 2.54 -0.08
CA LEU A 7 18.45 2.61 -1.48
C LEU A 7 19.55 2.21 -2.47
N LYS A 8 20.78 2.71 -2.29
CA LYS A 8 21.93 2.33 -3.13
C LYS A 8 22.27 0.84 -3.03
N ARG A 9 22.17 0.26 -1.83
CA ARG A 9 22.42 -1.18 -1.61
C ARG A 9 21.35 -2.03 -2.30
N LEU A 10 20.08 -1.62 -2.22
CA LEU A 10 18.98 -2.31 -2.90
C LEU A 10 19.17 -2.28 -4.42
N GLU A 11 19.48 -1.12 -4.99
CA GLU A 11 19.71 -0.97 -6.43
C GLU A 11 20.85 -1.86 -6.92
N LYS A 12 21.97 -1.91 -6.19
CA LYS A 12 23.09 -2.81 -6.50
C LYS A 12 22.71 -4.29 -6.38
N ALA A 13 21.93 -4.66 -5.35
CA ALA A 13 21.59 -6.05 -5.08
C ALA A 13 20.55 -6.61 -6.04
N THR A 14 19.59 -5.79 -6.48
CA THR A 14 18.53 -6.21 -7.41
C THR A 14 18.92 -6.00 -8.87
N ASN A 15 19.91 -5.15 -9.15
CA ASN A 15 20.24 -4.66 -10.49
C ASN A 15 19.01 -4.04 -11.20
N LEU A 16 18.12 -3.43 -10.42
CA LEU A 16 16.91 -2.75 -10.87
C LEU A 16 16.89 -1.31 -10.36
N PRO A 17 16.29 -0.36 -11.10
CA PRO A 17 16.14 1.01 -10.63
C PRO A 17 15.34 1.07 -9.32
N VAL A 18 15.90 1.69 -8.28
CA VAL A 18 15.24 1.86 -6.99
C VAL A 18 14.96 3.35 -6.76
N SER A 19 13.68 3.69 -6.57
CA SER A 19 13.26 5.06 -6.29
C SER A 19 12.17 5.07 -5.22
N THR A 20 12.00 6.21 -4.57
CA THR A 20 10.97 6.38 -3.54
C THR A 20 9.63 6.74 -4.18
N THR A 21 8.53 6.53 -3.46
CA THR A 21 7.19 6.93 -3.92
C THR A 21 7.04 8.44 -4.12
N GLN A 22 7.96 9.27 -3.59
CA GLN A 22 8.00 10.70 -3.90
C GLN A 22 8.13 10.99 -5.39
N LYS A 23 8.73 10.09 -6.18
CA LYS A 23 8.78 10.20 -7.65
C LYS A 23 7.38 10.33 -8.27
N TYR A 24 6.36 9.79 -7.61
CA TYR A 24 4.95 9.85 -8.03
C TYR A 24 4.16 10.92 -7.25
N GLY A 25 4.82 11.84 -6.56
CA GLY A 25 4.18 12.87 -5.73
C GLY A 25 3.62 12.36 -4.40
N ILE A 26 3.84 11.09 -4.06
CA ILE A 26 3.32 10.48 -2.83
C ILE A 26 4.38 10.52 -1.75
N ASN A 27 4.08 11.17 -0.62
CA ASN A 27 4.95 11.10 0.56
C ASN A 27 4.98 9.64 1.10
N PRO A 28 6.13 8.96 1.12
CA PRO A 28 6.29 7.61 1.64
C PRO A 28 5.90 7.47 3.09
N HIS A 29 6.08 8.52 3.90
CA HIS A 29 5.67 8.50 5.31
C HIS A 29 4.15 8.52 5.48
N SER A 30 3.42 8.95 4.45
CA SER A 30 1.95 9.00 4.44
C SER A 30 1.32 7.84 3.66
N LEU A 31 2.12 6.95 3.06
CA LEU A 31 1.62 5.90 2.17
C LEU A 31 0.62 4.97 2.87
N GLU A 32 0.89 4.61 4.12
CA GLU A 32 0.00 3.76 4.92
C GLU A 32 -1.32 4.47 5.25
N ALA A 33 -1.28 5.79 5.50
CA ALA A 33 -2.49 6.59 5.71
C ALA A 33 -3.35 6.65 4.44
N TYR A 34 -2.72 6.85 3.26
CA TYR A 34 -3.41 6.76 1.98
C TYR A 34 -4.04 5.39 1.75
N MET A 35 -3.31 4.31 2.09
CA MET A 35 -3.83 2.94 2.01
C MET A 35 -5.06 2.75 2.90
N CYS A 36 -5.03 3.23 4.15
CA CYS A 36 -6.18 3.15 5.06
C CYS A 36 -7.38 3.95 4.55
N ALA A 37 -7.17 5.16 4.03
CA ALA A 37 -8.23 5.96 3.43
C ALA A 37 -8.84 5.27 2.20
N TRP A 38 -8.00 4.69 1.35
CA TRP A 38 -8.46 3.91 0.19
C TRP A 38 -9.25 2.67 0.62
N LEU A 39 -8.81 1.94 1.65
CA LEU A 39 -9.57 0.80 2.20
C LEU A 39 -10.93 1.22 2.76
N ALA A 40 -11.02 2.39 3.40
CA ALA A 40 -12.29 2.94 3.87
C ALA A 40 -13.23 3.27 2.70
N GLU A 41 -12.72 3.87 1.62
CA GLU A 41 -13.48 4.10 0.38
C GLU A 41 -13.99 2.78 -0.22
N GLN A 42 -13.15 1.74 -0.30
CA GLN A 42 -13.59 0.42 -0.80
C GLN A 42 -14.71 -0.17 0.06
N ARG A 43 -14.68 0.05 1.38
CA ARG A 43 -15.77 -0.35 2.28
C ARG A 43 -17.06 0.42 1.98
N VAL A 44 -16.99 1.75 1.91
CA VAL A 44 -18.17 2.59 1.62
C VAL A 44 -18.81 2.19 0.28
N ASN A 45 -17.99 1.96 -0.73
CA ASN A 45 -18.44 1.55 -2.07
C ASN A 45 -18.72 0.04 -2.19
N LYS A 46 -18.61 -0.73 -1.09
CA LYS A 46 -18.79 -2.19 -1.05
C LYS A 46 -17.98 -2.92 -2.13
N THR A 47 -16.79 -2.42 -2.46
CA THR A 47 -15.90 -3.00 -3.45
C THR A 47 -15.01 -4.06 -2.79
N PRO A 48 -15.07 -5.33 -3.21
CA PRO A 48 -14.17 -6.36 -2.70
C PRO A 48 -12.73 -6.08 -3.12
N ILE A 49 -11.78 -6.32 -2.21
CA ILE A 49 -10.35 -6.20 -2.51
C ILE A 49 -9.71 -7.57 -2.71
N LYS A 50 -8.65 -7.61 -3.51
CA LYS A 50 -7.94 -8.83 -3.97
C LYS A 50 -7.07 -9.47 -2.88
N LEU A 51 -7.70 -9.96 -1.82
CA LEU A 51 -7.01 -10.53 -0.66
C LEU A 51 -6.47 -11.92 -0.92
N MET A 52 -7.15 -12.74 -1.72
CA MET A 52 -6.79 -14.15 -1.87
C MET A 52 -5.33 -14.33 -2.33
N GLN A 53 -4.89 -13.50 -3.29
CA GLN A 53 -3.55 -13.58 -3.87
C GLN A 53 -2.44 -13.08 -2.94
N VAL A 54 -2.78 -12.29 -1.91
CA VAL A 54 -1.81 -11.63 -1.03
C VAL A 54 -1.77 -12.27 0.35
N THR A 55 -2.92 -12.69 0.89
CA THR A 55 -3.06 -13.16 2.27
C THR A 55 -3.41 -14.65 2.40
N GLY A 56 -3.74 -15.32 1.29
CA GLY A 56 -4.23 -16.70 1.31
C GLY A 56 -5.68 -16.85 1.79
N ALA A 57 -6.43 -15.75 1.87
CA ALA A 57 -7.87 -15.79 2.15
C ALA A 57 -8.62 -16.66 1.12
N LYS A 58 -9.68 -17.35 1.53
CA LYS A 58 -10.45 -18.24 0.63
C LYS A 58 -11.16 -17.51 -0.52
N LYS A 59 -11.35 -16.20 -0.39
CA LYS A 59 -11.99 -15.34 -1.39
C LYS A 59 -11.62 -13.88 -1.17
N ASP A 60 -11.72 -13.10 -2.24
CA ASP A 60 -11.71 -11.64 -2.18
C ASP A 60 -12.93 -11.15 -1.41
N SER A 61 -12.74 -10.12 -0.59
CA SER A 61 -13.74 -9.68 0.40
C SER A 61 -13.69 -8.19 0.62
N ILE A 62 -14.81 -7.62 1.05
CA ILE A 62 -14.91 -6.26 1.55
C ILE A 62 -14.37 -6.26 3.00
N LEU A 63 -13.42 -5.38 3.31
CA LEU A 63 -12.84 -5.28 4.65
C LEU A 63 -13.51 -4.20 5.52
N GLY A 64 -13.15 -4.18 6.80
CA GLY A 64 -13.49 -3.12 7.76
C GLY A 64 -14.86 -3.28 8.44
N GLY A 65 -15.31 -2.20 9.06
CA GLY A 65 -16.63 -2.00 9.66
C GLY A 65 -17.06 -0.54 9.47
N ILE A 66 -18.36 -0.26 9.52
CA ILE A 66 -18.88 1.11 9.58
C ILE A 66 -19.51 1.27 10.95
N TRP A 67 -19.05 2.27 11.69
CA TRP A 67 -19.62 2.70 12.96
C TRP A 67 -20.13 4.12 12.76
N GLU A 68 -21.41 4.33 13.02
CA GLU A 68 -22.03 5.65 12.91
C GLU A 68 -21.56 6.53 14.08
N ALA A 69 -21.47 7.84 13.80
CA ALA A 69 -20.99 8.85 14.74
C ALA A 69 -21.99 9.15 15.85
#